data_AF-F2KT92-F1
#
_entry.id   AF-F2KT92-F1
#
_cell.length_a   1.000
_cell.length_b   1.000
_cell.length_c   1.000
_cell.angle_alpha   90.00
_cell.angle_beta   90.00
_cell.angle_gamma   90.00
#
_symmetry.space_group_name_H-M   'P 1'
#
loop_
_entity.id
_entity.type
_entity.pdbx_description
1 polymer ?
#
loop_
_entity_poly.entity_id
_entity_poly.type
_entity_poly.pdbx_seq_one_letter_code
_entity_poly.pdbx_strand_id
1 'polypeptide(L)'
;MRRYIFLPRGYKQSELQCEKAACVTPKEAADIISYSRPVLITGGMLLENSRLVEYAVKLSEHMPVIATGASSKVLVSRGVKPLSCVFTMHHIAQFILDGGWDVTKRFDTAVFLGFRPYYLSRVLSTLKHFSGMTTISLDELYQPNAHYSLTTLAIVIDEDRCSGCGDCVAACKTMSRGAALSVVLGKLVVRPELCIACGMCAEFCSRDAIGLERGERLYYRMLDEIIRLL
;
A
#
# COMPACT_ATOMS: atom_id res chain seq x y z
N MET A 1 -23.87 5.19 -2.04
CA MET A 1 -22.72 4.33 -2.35
C MET A 1 -21.45 5.06 -1.94
N ARG A 2 -20.53 4.43 -1.21
CA ARG A 2 -19.30 5.09 -0.76
C ARG A 2 -18.13 4.80 -1.70
N ARG A 3 -17.49 5.85 -2.21
CA ARG A 3 -16.27 5.79 -3.01
C ARG A 3 -15.07 6.20 -2.17
N TYR A 4 -14.06 5.34 -2.13
CA TYR A 4 -12.80 5.57 -1.42
C TYR A 4 -11.74 6.08 -2.38
N ILE A 5 -11.04 7.14 -1.98
CA ILE A 5 -9.95 7.74 -2.75
C ILE A 5 -8.72 7.81 -1.84
N PHE A 6 -7.81 6.87 -2.05
CA PHE A 6 -6.60 6.70 -1.26
C PHE A 6 -5.57 7.77 -1.60
N LEU A 7 -4.91 8.31 -0.57
CA LEU A 7 -4.00 9.44 -0.68
C LEU A 7 -2.56 9.02 -0.31
N PRO A 8 -1.57 9.26 -1.18
CA PRO A 8 -0.17 8.97 -0.88
C PRO A 8 0.39 10.05 0.05
N ARG A 9 0.23 9.89 1.37
CA ARG A 9 0.75 10.82 2.38
C ARG A 9 1.71 10.11 3.32
N GLY A 10 2.87 10.71 3.56
CA GLY A 10 3.87 10.17 4.48
C GLY A 10 5.31 10.16 3.98
N TYR A 11 5.68 11.03 3.02
CA TYR A 11 7.05 11.10 2.54
C TYR A 11 7.53 12.54 2.35
N LYS A 12 8.82 12.77 2.55
CA LYS A 12 9.51 14.00 2.15
C LYS A 12 9.94 13.87 0.69
N GLN A 13 9.98 14.98 -0.05
CA GLN A 13 10.49 14.96 -1.43
C GLN A 13 11.92 14.40 -1.50
N SER A 14 12.73 14.60 -0.46
CA SER A 14 14.07 14.03 -0.33
C SER A 14 14.12 12.51 -0.19
N GLU A 15 13.01 11.86 0.15
CA GLU A 15 12.90 10.40 0.27
C GLU A 15 12.57 9.73 -1.07
N LEU A 16 12.23 10.53 -2.08
CA LEU A 16 11.95 10.10 -3.44
C LEU A 16 13.21 10.21 -4.29
N GLN A 17 13.63 9.11 -4.92
CA GLN A 17 14.80 9.11 -5.80
C GLN A 17 14.45 9.40 -7.27
N CYS A 18 13.33 8.87 -7.76
CA CYS A 18 12.94 8.99 -9.17
C CYS A 18 11.42 9.23 -9.33
N GLU A 19 10.67 8.15 -9.44
CA GLU A 19 9.21 8.11 -9.52
C GLU A 19 8.63 7.61 -8.21
N LYS A 20 7.40 8.02 -7.89
CA LYS A 20 6.67 7.52 -6.73
C LYS A 20 5.87 6.26 -7.08
N ALA A 21 5.55 5.46 -6.07
CA ALA A 21 4.62 4.36 -6.23
C ALA A 21 3.24 4.85 -6.70
N ALA A 22 2.48 3.98 -7.36
CA ALA A 22 1.05 4.18 -7.52
C ALA A 22 0.35 3.77 -6.21
N CYS A 23 -0.51 4.66 -5.70
CA CYS A 23 -1.36 4.34 -4.58
C CYS A 23 -2.55 3.50 -5.06
N VAL A 24 -2.64 2.26 -4.60
CA VAL A 24 -3.62 1.28 -5.10
C VAL A 24 -4.75 1.04 -4.11
N THR A 25 -5.94 0.80 -4.67
CA THR A 25 -7.09 0.28 -3.94
C THR A 25 -6.89 -1.20 -3.54
N PRO A 26 -7.65 -1.72 -2.56
CA PRO A 26 -7.64 -3.15 -2.22
C PRO A 26 -7.89 -4.06 -3.42
N LYS A 27 -8.83 -3.67 -4.29
CA LYS A 27 -9.14 -4.42 -5.51
C LYS A 27 -7.97 -4.44 -6.48
N GLU A 28 -7.37 -3.28 -6.78
CA GLU A 28 -6.22 -3.20 -7.68
C GLU A 28 -5.02 -4.00 -7.13
N ALA A 29 -4.79 -3.93 -5.81
CA ALA A 29 -3.74 -4.73 -5.17
C ALA A 29 -4.00 -6.24 -5.34
N ALA A 30 -5.23 -6.70 -5.11
CA ALA A 30 -5.62 -8.09 -5.31
C ALA A 30 -5.48 -8.51 -6.78
N ASP A 31 -5.95 -7.69 -7.73
CA ASP A 31 -5.82 -7.95 -9.17
C ASP A 31 -4.34 -8.08 -9.57
N ILE A 32 -3.46 -7.17 -9.12
CA ILE A 32 -2.01 -7.23 -9.39
C ILE A 32 -1.41 -8.55 -8.87
N ILE A 33 -1.77 -8.96 -7.66
CA ILE A 33 -1.27 -10.20 -7.06
C ILE A 33 -1.79 -11.41 -7.84
N SER A 34 -3.09 -11.48 -8.12
CA SER A 34 -3.74 -12.63 -8.76
C SER A 34 -3.31 -12.85 -10.21
N TYR A 35 -3.00 -11.79 -10.95
CA TYR A 35 -2.57 -11.87 -12.35
C TYR A 35 -1.05 -11.93 -12.54
N SER A 36 -0.27 -12.06 -11.47
CA SER A 36 1.19 -12.17 -11.53
C SER A 36 1.69 -13.50 -10.97
N ARG A 37 3.02 -13.67 -10.87
CA ARG A 37 3.66 -14.76 -10.11
C ARG A 37 4.20 -14.16 -8.81
N PRO A 38 3.35 -13.98 -7.79
CA PRO A 38 3.73 -13.27 -6.58
C PRO A 38 4.56 -14.12 -5.62
N VAL A 39 5.39 -13.44 -4.84
CA VAL A 39 5.99 -13.98 -3.61
C VAL A 39 5.79 -13.01 -2.47
N LEU A 40 5.30 -13.52 -1.33
CA LEU A 40 5.18 -12.75 -0.11
C LEU A 40 6.53 -12.72 0.61
N ILE A 41 7.10 -11.54 0.79
CA ILE A 41 8.32 -11.33 1.55
C ILE A 41 7.94 -10.66 2.87
N THR A 42 8.24 -11.32 4.00
CA THR A 42 7.85 -10.82 5.33
C THR A 42 9.02 -10.25 6.12
N GLY A 43 8.75 -9.19 6.87
CA GLY A 43 9.72 -8.47 7.70
C GLY A 43 9.55 -8.64 9.20
N GLY A 44 10.45 -8.01 9.97
CA GLY A 44 10.54 -8.16 11.42
C GLY A 44 9.36 -7.61 12.24
N MET A 45 8.48 -6.77 11.66
CA MET A 45 7.33 -6.23 12.40
C MET A 45 6.31 -7.31 12.79
N LEU A 46 6.35 -8.48 12.15
CA LEU A 46 5.56 -9.65 12.55
C LEU A 46 5.89 -10.14 13.97
N LEU A 47 7.06 -9.80 14.52
CA LEU A 47 7.42 -10.13 15.91
C LEU A 47 6.68 -9.25 16.92
N GLU A 48 6.33 -8.03 16.52
CA GLU A 48 5.77 -7.00 17.39
C GLU A 48 4.23 -6.94 17.27
N ASN A 49 3.66 -7.47 16.18
CA ASN A 49 2.24 -7.37 15.88
C ASN A 49 1.63 -8.74 15.53
N SER A 50 0.92 -9.32 16.49
CA SER A 50 0.23 -10.63 16.34
C SER A 50 -0.84 -10.60 15.25
N ARG A 51 -1.57 -9.50 15.13
CA ARG A 51 -2.63 -9.33 14.12
C ARG A 51 -2.04 -9.34 12.71
N LEU A 52 -0.91 -8.67 12.50
CA LEU A 52 -0.21 -8.68 11.22
C LEU A 52 0.24 -10.09 10.82
N VAL A 53 0.57 -10.94 11.78
CA VAL A 53 0.89 -12.35 11.49
C VAL A 53 -0.32 -13.09 10.95
N GLU A 54 -1.52 -12.87 11.49
CA GLU A 54 -2.73 -13.52 10.98
C GLU A 54 -2.96 -13.19 9.50
N TYR A 55 -2.71 -11.95 9.10
CA TYR A 55 -2.76 -11.54 7.70
C TYR A 55 -1.66 -12.20 6.86
N ALA A 56 -0.43 -12.28 7.38
CA ALA A 56 0.66 -12.97 6.69
C ALA A 56 0.37 -14.47 6.48
N VAL A 57 -0.27 -15.13 7.45
CA VAL A 57 -0.70 -16.53 7.34
C VAL A 57 -1.78 -16.68 6.27
N LYS A 58 -2.82 -15.84 6.30
CA LYS A 58 -3.88 -15.87 5.26
C LYS A 58 -3.30 -15.64 3.86
N LEU A 59 -2.43 -14.64 3.69
CA LEU A 59 -1.77 -14.38 2.40
C LEU A 59 -0.89 -15.56 1.93
N SER A 60 -0.32 -16.32 2.87
CA SER A 60 0.49 -17.51 2.53
C SER A 60 -0.31 -18.65 1.90
N GLU A 61 -1.64 -18.64 2.03
CA GLU A 61 -2.53 -19.61 1.37
C GLU A 61 -2.65 -19.33 -0.12
N HIS A 62 -2.41 -18.09 -0.56
CA HIS A 62 -2.55 -17.66 -1.96
C HIS A 62 -1.21 -17.52 -2.69
N MET A 63 -0.08 -17.37 -1.97
CA MET A 63 1.24 -17.21 -2.59
C MET A 63 2.39 -17.77 -1.74
N PRO A 64 3.51 -18.20 -2.36
CA PRO A 64 4.68 -18.65 -1.61
C PRO A 64 5.29 -17.54 -0.74
N VAL A 65 5.90 -17.93 0.38
CA VAL A 65 6.46 -16.98 1.36
C VAL A 65 7.98 -17.09 1.44
N ILE A 66 8.68 -15.96 1.46
CA ILE A 66 10.07 -15.83 1.89
C ILE A 66 10.07 -15.05 3.20
N ALA A 67 10.40 -15.72 4.30
CA ALA A 67 10.42 -15.10 5.62
C ALA A 67 11.81 -14.57 5.94
N THR A 68 11.96 -13.23 6.01
CA THR A 68 13.27 -12.63 6.26
C THR A 68 13.58 -12.55 7.76
N GLY A 69 14.82 -12.86 8.13
CA GLY A 69 15.33 -12.78 9.50
C GLY A 69 14.42 -13.50 10.53
N ALA A 70 14.10 -12.82 11.62
CA ALA A 70 13.36 -13.42 12.74
C ALA A 70 11.84 -13.57 12.50
N SER A 71 11.28 -13.03 11.40
CA SER A 71 9.84 -13.19 11.08
C SER A 71 9.42 -14.65 10.84
N SER A 72 10.38 -15.50 10.47
CA SER A 72 10.19 -16.92 10.19
C SER A 72 9.64 -17.72 11.37
N LYS A 73 10.14 -17.48 12.59
CA LYS A 73 9.76 -18.26 13.78
C LYS A 73 8.25 -18.23 14.04
N VAL A 74 7.66 -17.06 13.87
CA VAL A 74 6.26 -16.77 14.20
C VAL A 74 5.28 -17.29 13.13
N LEU A 75 5.76 -17.41 11.88
CA LEU A 75 5.04 -18.02 10.77
C LEU A 75 5.11 -19.54 10.82
N VAL A 76 6.30 -20.11 11.07
CA VAL A 76 6.50 -21.56 11.18
C VAL A 76 5.71 -22.13 12.35
N SER A 77 5.64 -21.43 13.49
CA SER A 77 4.80 -21.85 14.63
C SER A 77 3.30 -21.90 14.31
N ARG A 78 2.86 -21.20 13.25
CA ARG A 78 1.47 -21.21 12.76
C ARG A 78 1.27 -22.12 11.54
N GLY A 79 2.24 -22.97 11.22
CA GLY A 79 2.13 -23.98 10.17
C GLY A 79 2.52 -23.51 8.76
N VAL A 80 2.95 -22.26 8.60
CA VAL A 80 3.46 -21.76 7.31
C VAL A 80 4.80 -22.42 7.00
N LYS A 81 5.02 -22.79 5.74
CA LYS A 81 6.29 -23.37 5.25
C LYS A 81 6.97 -22.38 4.27
N PRO A 82 7.76 -21.41 4.77
CA PRO A 82 8.48 -20.49 3.90
C PRO A 82 9.47 -21.21 2.99
N LEU A 83 9.67 -20.69 1.78
CA LEU A 83 10.71 -21.13 0.85
C LEU A 83 12.11 -20.92 1.40
N SER A 84 12.28 -19.88 2.24
CA SER A 84 13.49 -19.64 3.00
C SER A 84 13.17 -18.88 4.28
N CYS A 85 13.94 -19.17 5.32
CA CYS A 85 13.91 -18.52 6.63
C CYS A 85 15.29 -18.03 7.10
N VAL A 86 16.33 -18.20 6.27
CA VAL A 86 17.73 -17.95 6.65
C VAL A 86 18.27 -16.62 6.14
N PHE A 87 17.67 -16.09 5.07
CA PHE A 87 18.19 -14.91 4.40
C PHE A 87 17.62 -13.62 5.00
N THR A 88 18.47 -12.59 5.08
CA THR A 88 18.03 -11.23 5.38
C THR A 88 17.41 -10.60 4.14
N MET A 89 16.65 -9.51 4.30
CA MET A 89 16.09 -8.79 3.15
C MET A 89 17.18 -8.29 2.19
N HIS A 90 18.37 -7.96 2.68
CA HIS A 90 19.48 -7.55 1.81
C HIS A 90 19.99 -8.69 0.92
N HIS A 91 20.07 -9.92 1.46
CA HIS A 91 20.39 -11.10 0.65
C HIS A 91 19.31 -11.37 -0.39
N ILE A 92 18.03 -11.30 0.01
CA ILE A 92 16.92 -11.49 -0.93
C ILE A 92 16.96 -10.45 -2.05
N ALA A 93 17.20 -9.18 -1.73
CA ALA A 93 17.35 -8.13 -2.74
C ALA A 93 18.51 -8.44 -3.69
N GLN A 94 19.67 -8.85 -3.17
CA GLN A 94 20.82 -9.24 -3.98
C GLN A 94 20.47 -10.38 -4.94
N PHE A 95 19.80 -11.44 -4.45
CA PHE A 95 19.36 -12.57 -5.28
C PHE A 95 18.35 -12.21 -6.35
N ILE A 96 17.53 -11.17 -6.13
CA ILE A 96 16.62 -10.65 -7.16
C ILE A 96 17.42 -9.93 -8.26
N LEU A 97 18.51 -9.24 -7.90
CA LEU A 97 19.33 -8.47 -8.83
C LEU A 97 20.25 -9.35 -9.69
N ASP A 98 20.98 -10.27 -9.06
CA ASP A 98 21.99 -11.08 -9.75
C ASP A 98 21.49 -12.46 -10.18
N GLY A 99 20.28 -12.85 -9.75
CA GLY A 99 19.73 -14.17 -10.03
C GLY A 99 20.51 -15.31 -9.36
N GLY A 100 21.27 -15.03 -8.31
CA GLY A 100 22.10 -16.01 -7.60
C GLY A 100 21.33 -17.09 -6.85
N TRP A 101 20.02 -16.91 -6.66
CA TRP A 101 19.14 -17.95 -6.11
C TRP A 101 17.99 -18.23 -7.07
N ASP A 102 18.00 -19.39 -7.73
CA ASP A 102 17.03 -19.73 -8.80
C ASP A 102 15.56 -19.68 -8.38
N VAL A 103 15.27 -19.74 -7.08
CA VAL A 103 13.92 -19.58 -6.55
C VAL A 103 13.38 -18.18 -6.86
N THR A 104 14.21 -17.13 -6.81
CA THR A 104 13.75 -15.74 -7.06
C THR A 104 13.34 -15.53 -8.51
N LYS A 105 13.94 -16.25 -9.46
CA LYS A 105 13.63 -16.19 -10.90
C LYS A 105 12.22 -16.69 -11.26
N ARG A 106 11.55 -17.38 -10.32
CA ARG A 106 10.20 -17.92 -10.53
C ARG A 106 9.11 -16.85 -10.39
N PHE A 107 9.46 -15.71 -9.81
CA PHE A 107 8.53 -14.64 -9.44
C PHE A 107 8.81 -13.38 -10.25
N ASP A 108 7.75 -12.65 -10.58
CA ASP A 108 7.83 -11.33 -11.22
C ASP A 108 7.23 -10.21 -10.35
N THR A 109 6.55 -10.58 -9.25
CA THR A 109 6.01 -9.65 -8.27
C THR A 109 6.45 -10.01 -6.85
N ALA A 110 7.05 -9.05 -6.15
CA ALA A 110 7.38 -9.13 -4.73
C ALA A 110 6.35 -8.33 -3.90
N VAL A 111 5.62 -9.04 -3.04
CA VAL A 111 4.64 -8.50 -2.10
C VAL A 111 5.30 -8.34 -0.74
N PHE A 112 5.38 -7.13 -0.20
CA PHE A 112 6.04 -6.85 1.07
C PHE A 112 5.04 -6.65 2.21
N LEU A 113 5.32 -7.27 3.36
CA LEU A 113 4.53 -7.12 4.58
C LEU A 113 5.40 -7.18 5.85
N GLY A 114 5.20 -6.23 6.75
CA GLY A 114 5.79 -6.19 8.08
C GLY A 114 7.21 -5.67 8.14
N PHE A 115 7.55 -4.64 7.37
CA PHE A 115 8.88 -4.03 7.46
C PHE A 115 8.86 -2.67 8.16
N ARG A 116 10.01 -2.33 8.76
CA ARG A 116 10.27 -0.96 9.21
C ARG A 116 10.32 -0.05 7.97
N PRO A 117 9.61 1.10 7.95
CA PRO A 117 9.42 1.88 6.73
C PRO A 117 10.71 2.30 6.03
N TYR A 118 11.65 2.88 6.77
CA TYR A 118 12.93 3.34 6.21
C TYR A 118 13.78 2.19 5.67
N TYR A 119 13.77 1.04 6.35
CA TYR A 119 14.53 -0.13 5.93
C TYR A 119 14.02 -0.66 4.60
N LEU A 120 12.71 -0.86 4.48
CA LEU A 120 12.10 -1.32 3.24
C LEU A 120 12.27 -0.30 2.11
N SER A 121 12.10 1.00 2.40
CA SER A 121 12.25 2.06 1.41
C SER A 121 13.64 2.05 0.74
N ARG A 122 14.72 1.79 1.50
CA ARG A 122 16.07 1.65 0.93
C ARG A 122 16.20 0.45 0.01
N VAL A 123 15.63 -0.70 0.38
CA VAL A 123 15.64 -1.92 -0.44
C VAL A 123 14.80 -1.74 -1.71
N LEU A 124 13.60 -1.19 -1.58
CA LEU A 124 12.71 -0.89 -2.70
C LEU A 124 13.37 0.07 -3.69
N SER A 125 14.11 1.08 -3.20
CA SER A 125 14.88 1.97 -4.06
C SER A 125 15.88 1.20 -4.93
N THR A 126 16.58 0.21 -4.37
CA THR A 126 17.49 -0.62 -5.16
C THR A 126 16.73 -1.47 -6.19
N LEU A 127 15.68 -2.17 -5.77
CA LEU A 127 14.89 -3.01 -6.66
C LEU A 127 14.27 -2.22 -7.82
N LYS A 128 13.78 -1.01 -7.54
CA LYS A 128 13.17 -0.13 -8.55
C LYS A 128 14.14 0.28 -9.67
N HIS A 129 15.42 0.47 -9.36
CA HIS A 129 16.40 0.95 -10.34
C HIS A 129 17.17 -0.16 -11.03
N PHE A 130 17.35 -1.30 -10.35
CA PHE A 130 18.32 -2.31 -10.77
C PHE A 130 17.70 -3.70 -10.97
N SER A 131 16.38 -3.85 -10.82
CA SER A 131 15.67 -5.11 -11.08
C SER A 131 14.47 -4.91 -11.99
N GLY A 132 14.02 -5.98 -12.66
CA GLY A 132 12.74 -6.03 -13.36
C GLY A 132 11.56 -6.48 -12.48
N MET A 133 11.76 -6.60 -11.17
CA MET A 133 10.76 -7.10 -10.23
C MET A 133 9.69 -6.04 -9.95
N THR A 134 8.42 -6.38 -10.16
CA THR A 134 7.30 -5.56 -9.71
C THR A 134 7.23 -5.61 -8.19
N THR A 135 7.06 -4.47 -7.53
CA THR A 135 7.04 -4.40 -6.05
C THR A 135 5.76 -3.77 -5.54
N ILE A 136 5.05 -4.49 -4.66
CA ILE A 136 3.86 -4.01 -3.99
C ILE A 136 4.07 -4.03 -2.47
N SER A 137 3.85 -2.89 -1.82
CA SER A 137 3.90 -2.77 -0.36
C SER A 137 2.50 -2.84 0.22
N LEU A 138 2.24 -3.86 1.03
CA LEU A 138 1.02 -4.00 1.82
C LEU A 138 1.19 -3.49 3.25
N ASP A 139 2.28 -2.79 3.56
CA ASP A 139 2.50 -2.16 4.88
C ASP A 139 1.58 -0.95 5.12
N GLU A 140 1.40 -0.60 6.40
CA GLU A 140 0.56 0.52 6.84
C GLU A 140 1.01 1.88 6.29
N LEU A 141 2.33 2.04 6.15
CA LEU A 141 2.92 3.29 5.70
C LEU A 141 3.25 3.22 4.21
N TYR A 142 2.80 4.25 3.51
CA TYR A 142 2.98 4.39 2.08
C TYR A 142 4.47 4.36 1.70
N GLN A 143 4.82 3.45 0.78
CA GLN A 143 6.20 3.25 0.30
C GLN A 143 6.41 3.89 -1.06
N PRO A 144 7.00 5.10 -1.15
CA PRO A 144 7.16 5.80 -2.43
C PRO A 144 8.10 5.09 -3.41
N ASN A 145 9.03 4.28 -2.92
CA ASN A 145 9.98 3.56 -3.76
C ASN A 145 9.46 2.21 -4.27
N ALA A 146 8.24 1.80 -3.90
CA ALA A 146 7.58 0.66 -4.54
C ALA A 146 7.07 1.00 -5.95
N HIS A 147 6.58 0.00 -6.68
CA HIS A 147 5.72 0.25 -7.85
C HIS A 147 4.28 0.53 -7.40
N TYR A 148 3.79 -0.24 -6.43
CA TYR A 148 2.45 -0.10 -5.86
C TYR A 148 2.52 -0.07 -4.33
N SER A 149 1.69 0.73 -3.68
CA SER A 149 1.63 0.77 -2.22
C SER A 149 0.24 1.06 -1.71
N LEU A 150 -0.11 0.41 -0.60
CA LEU A 150 -1.24 0.83 0.22
C LEU A 150 -0.93 2.15 0.93
N THR A 151 -1.98 2.75 1.49
CA THR A 151 -1.92 3.93 2.35
C THR A 151 -3.03 3.87 3.38
N THR A 152 -2.80 4.47 4.54
CA THR A 152 -3.78 4.59 5.62
C THR A 152 -4.48 5.92 5.64
N LEU A 153 -4.71 6.50 4.47
CA LEU A 153 -5.39 7.78 4.35
C LEU A 153 -6.28 7.79 3.11
N ALA A 154 -7.57 8.04 3.31
CA ALA A 154 -8.53 8.10 2.22
C ALA A 154 -9.54 9.23 2.41
N ILE A 155 -9.90 9.87 1.31
CA ILE A 155 -11.13 10.65 1.21
C ILE A 155 -12.26 9.67 0.86
N VAL A 156 -13.36 9.75 1.59
CA VAL A 156 -14.55 8.93 1.39
C VAL A 156 -15.67 9.83 0.90
N ILE A 157 -16.27 9.50 -0.24
CA ILE A 157 -17.37 10.27 -0.81
C ILE A 157 -18.62 9.39 -0.79
N ASP A 158 -19.68 9.85 -0.14
CA ASP A 158 -21.00 9.27 -0.25
C ASP A 158 -21.70 9.85 -1.48
N GLU A 159 -21.72 9.06 -2.56
CA GLU A 159 -22.32 9.47 -3.83
C GLU A 159 -23.83 9.68 -3.74
N ASP A 160 -24.52 9.11 -2.74
CA ASP A 160 -25.97 9.28 -2.60
C ASP A 160 -26.30 10.64 -1.95
N ARG A 161 -25.37 11.18 -1.16
CA ARG A 161 -25.50 12.48 -0.49
C ARG A 161 -24.83 13.61 -1.27
N CYS A 162 -23.84 13.29 -2.10
CA CYS A 162 -23.10 14.27 -2.87
C CYS A 162 -23.97 14.85 -4.00
N SER A 163 -24.22 16.16 -3.95
CA SER A 163 -24.98 16.86 -5.01
C SER A 163 -24.10 17.49 -6.10
N GLY A 164 -22.78 17.44 -5.93
CA GLY A 164 -21.85 18.13 -6.84
C GLY A 164 -21.86 19.66 -6.73
N CYS A 165 -22.34 20.25 -5.62
CA CYS A 165 -22.45 21.71 -5.46
C CYS A 165 -21.12 22.48 -5.61
N GLY A 166 -19.98 21.86 -5.27
CA GLY A 166 -18.65 22.44 -5.44
C GLY A 166 -18.09 23.21 -4.24
N ASP A 167 -18.79 23.29 -3.10
CA ASP A 167 -18.32 24.00 -1.90
C ASP A 167 -16.93 23.50 -1.44
N CYS A 168 -16.75 22.18 -1.46
CA CYS A 168 -15.46 21.54 -1.15
C CYS A 168 -14.33 21.97 -2.11
N VAL A 169 -14.64 22.23 -3.39
CA VAL A 169 -13.66 22.69 -4.38
C VAL A 169 -13.20 24.11 -4.05
N ALA A 170 -14.13 24.99 -3.64
CA ALA A 170 -13.79 26.34 -3.21
C ALA A 170 -12.90 26.32 -1.96
N ALA A 171 -13.27 25.54 -0.94
CA ALA A 171 -12.48 25.40 0.29
C ALA A 171 -11.07 24.84 0.04
N CYS A 172 -10.94 23.87 -0.88
CA CYS A 172 -9.66 23.26 -1.23
C CYS A 172 -8.69 24.24 -1.89
N LYS A 173 -9.18 25.14 -2.75
CA LYS A 173 -8.35 26.16 -3.44
C LYS A 173 -7.70 27.14 -2.47
N THR A 174 -8.34 27.42 -1.33
CA THR A 174 -7.80 28.34 -0.31
C THR A 174 -6.64 27.72 0.47
N MET A 175 -6.65 26.40 0.67
CA MET A 175 -5.77 25.71 1.62
C MET A 175 -4.67 24.86 0.98
N SER A 176 -4.79 24.53 -0.30
CA SER A 176 -3.80 23.78 -1.07
C SER A 176 -3.34 24.62 -2.26
N ARG A 177 -2.13 24.40 -2.77
CA ARG A 177 -1.58 25.07 -3.98
C ARG A 177 -2.32 24.67 -5.29
N GLY A 178 -3.66 24.56 -5.25
CA GLY A 178 -4.54 24.47 -6.39
C GLY A 178 -5.08 23.08 -6.72
N ALA A 179 -6.40 22.98 -6.85
CA ALA A 179 -7.12 22.06 -7.73
C ALA A 179 -7.08 20.54 -7.46
N ALA A 180 -6.77 20.10 -6.24
CA ALA A 180 -6.93 18.69 -5.87
C ALA A 180 -8.38 18.20 -6.01
N LEU A 181 -9.36 19.11 -5.91
CA LEU A 181 -10.77 18.82 -6.11
C LEU A 181 -11.30 19.55 -7.35
N SER A 182 -12.23 18.92 -8.06
CA SER A 182 -13.00 19.50 -9.15
C SER A 182 -14.37 18.82 -9.22
N VAL A 183 -15.37 19.45 -9.86
CA VAL A 183 -16.64 18.80 -10.17
C VAL A 183 -16.73 18.62 -11.67
N VAL A 184 -16.99 17.39 -12.12
CA VAL A 184 -17.15 17.03 -13.52
C VAL A 184 -18.46 16.26 -13.66
N LEU A 185 -19.36 16.73 -14.53
CA LEU A 185 -20.68 16.13 -14.74
C LEU A 185 -21.46 15.91 -13.42
N GLY A 186 -21.42 16.90 -12.51
CA GLY A 186 -22.09 16.83 -11.21
C GLY A 186 -21.45 15.90 -10.19
N LYS A 187 -20.31 15.26 -10.49
CA LYS A 187 -19.58 14.39 -9.57
C LYS A 187 -18.29 15.02 -9.09
N LEU A 188 -18.01 14.85 -7.80
CA LEU A 188 -16.74 15.27 -7.21
C LEU A 188 -15.60 14.38 -7.74
N VAL A 189 -14.57 14.99 -8.29
CA VAL A 189 -13.35 14.33 -8.76
C VAL A 189 -12.19 14.81 -7.90
N VAL A 190 -11.45 13.86 -7.34
CA VAL A 190 -10.29 14.12 -6.49
C VAL A 190 -9.04 13.67 -7.21
N ARG A 191 -8.02 14.51 -7.22
CA ARG A 191 -6.66 14.21 -7.65
C ARG A 191 -5.82 13.93 -6.41
N PRO A 192 -5.58 12.65 -6.05
CA PRO A 192 -4.91 12.28 -4.81
C PRO A 192 -3.55 12.94 -4.63
N GLU A 193 -2.81 13.07 -5.73
CA GLU A 193 -1.45 13.57 -5.78
C GLU A 193 -1.29 15.04 -5.41
N LEU A 194 -2.36 15.81 -5.50
CA LEU A 194 -2.39 17.22 -5.12
C LEU A 194 -3.01 17.42 -3.74
N CYS A 195 -3.60 16.37 -3.16
CA CYS A 195 -4.35 16.46 -1.92
C CYS A 195 -3.41 16.37 -0.71
N ILE A 196 -3.29 17.48 0.02
CA ILE A 196 -2.54 17.51 1.28
C ILE A 196 -3.33 16.93 2.46
N ALA A 197 -4.54 16.41 2.23
CA ALA A 197 -5.42 15.83 3.24
C ALA A 197 -5.59 16.72 4.49
N CYS A 198 -5.95 17.99 4.28
CA CYS A 198 -6.23 18.93 5.36
C CYS A 198 -7.59 18.70 6.03
N GLY A 199 -8.51 17.97 5.39
CA GLY A 199 -9.84 17.66 5.92
C GLY A 199 -10.91 18.75 5.68
N MET A 200 -10.53 19.93 5.19
CA MET A 200 -11.45 21.06 5.00
C MET A 200 -12.64 20.75 4.08
N CYS A 201 -12.46 19.84 3.10
CA CYS A 201 -13.58 19.42 2.24
C CYS A 201 -14.68 18.66 2.99
N ALA A 202 -14.33 17.92 4.05
CA ALA A 202 -15.30 17.25 4.91
C ALA A 202 -16.04 18.27 5.78
N GLU A 203 -15.31 19.19 6.42
CA GLU A 203 -15.88 20.23 7.30
C GLU A 203 -16.86 21.17 6.58
N PHE A 204 -16.55 21.58 5.35
CA PHE A 204 -17.41 22.48 4.57
C PHE A 204 -18.55 21.77 3.85
N CYS A 205 -18.62 20.43 3.90
CA CYS A 205 -19.68 19.70 3.24
C CYS A 205 -20.99 19.83 4.02
N SER A 206 -21.84 20.78 3.63
CA SER A 206 -23.17 20.99 4.21
C SER A 206 -24.09 19.76 4.15
N ARG A 207 -23.80 18.82 3.24
CA ARG A 207 -24.52 17.55 3.09
C ARG A 207 -23.86 16.40 3.80
N ASP A 208 -22.71 16.60 4.45
CA ASP A 208 -21.91 15.58 5.14
C ASP A 208 -21.70 14.32 4.25
N ALA A 209 -21.38 14.59 2.98
CA ALA A 209 -21.14 13.60 1.94
C ALA A 209 -19.65 13.26 1.79
N ILE A 210 -18.75 13.94 2.51
CA ILE A 210 -17.29 13.78 2.39
C ILE A 210 -16.73 13.46 3.78
N GLY A 211 -15.97 12.38 3.89
CA GLY A 211 -15.22 12.00 5.09
C GLY A 211 -13.72 11.88 4.82
N LEU A 212 -12.92 12.01 5.88
CA LEU A 212 -11.48 11.73 5.86
C LEU A 212 -11.17 10.57 6.81
N GLU A 213 -10.98 9.37 6.26
CA GLU A 213 -10.61 8.18 7.04
C GLU A 213 -9.09 8.03 7.10
N ARG A 214 -8.55 7.69 8.29
CA ARG A 214 -7.11 7.41 8.46
C ARG A 214 -6.78 6.42 9.56
N GLY A 215 -5.60 5.83 9.45
CA GLY A 215 -4.96 5.00 10.48
C GLY A 215 -5.29 3.50 10.39
N GLU A 216 -4.92 2.80 11.46
CA GLU A 216 -4.90 1.33 11.56
C GLU A 216 -6.25 0.65 11.20
N ARG A 217 -7.39 1.28 11.54
CA ARG A 217 -8.70 0.70 11.20
C ARG A 217 -8.93 0.61 9.69
N LEU A 218 -8.49 1.62 8.93
CA LEU A 218 -8.59 1.60 7.47
C LEU A 218 -7.62 0.56 6.90
N TYR A 219 -6.40 0.50 7.44
CA TYR A 219 -5.37 -0.46 7.04
C TYR A 219 -5.87 -1.91 7.04
N TYR A 220 -6.37 -2.40 8.19
CA TYR A 220 -6.80 -3.79 8.27
C TYR A 220 -8.05 -4.08 7.45
N ARG A 221 -8.95 -3.09 7.29
CA ARG A 221 -10.09 -3.23 6.38
C ARG A 221 -9.62 -3.47 4.94
N MET A 222 -8.58 -2.77 4.50
CA MET A 222 -7.99 -2.99 3.18
C MET A 222 -7.37 -4.38 3.05
N LEU A 223 -6.66 -4.86 4.07
CA LEU A 223 -6.09 -6.22 4.07
C LEU A 223 -7.18 -7.30 4.05
N ASP A 224 -8.24 -7.13 4.85
CA ASP A 224 -9.40 -8.03 4.84
C ASP A 224 -10.03 -8.09 3.44
N GLU A 225 -10.18 -6.94 2.79
CA GLU A 225 -10.74 -6.85 1.44
C GLU A 225 -9.83 -7.49 0.39
N ILE A 226 -8.51 -7.27 0.46
CA ILE A 226 -7.54 -7.91 -0.43
C ILE A 226 -7.66 -9.43 -0.33
N ILE A 227 -7.57 -9.99 0.89
CA ILE A 227 -7.63 -11.44 1.08
C ILE A 227 -8.93 -12.03 0.58
N ARG A 228 -10.06 -11.33 0.76
CA ARG A 228 -11.36 -11.77 0.22
C ARG A 228 -11.39 -11.83 -1.31
N LEU A 229 -10.56 -11.03 -1.99
CA LEU A 229 -10.49 -10.92 -3.44
C LEU A 229 -9.39 -11.78 -4.08
N LEU A 230 -8.46 -12.32 -3.27
CA LEU A 230 -7.44 -13.30 -3.69
C LEU A 230 -8.01 -14.72 -3.75
#